data_AF-A0A1I2DHI2-F1
#
_entry.id   AF-A0A1I2DHI2-F1
#
_cell.length_a   1.000
_cell.length_b   1.000
_cell.length_c   1.000
_cell.angle_alpha   90.00
_cell.angle_beta   90.00
_cell.angle_gamma   90.00
#
_symmetry.space_group_name_H-M   'P 1'
#
loop_
_entity.id
_entity.type
_entity.pdbx_description
1 polymer ?
#
loop_
_entity_poly.entity_id
_entity_poly.type
_entity_poly.pdbx_seq_one_letter_code
_entity_poly.pdbx_strand_id
1 'polypeptide(L)'
;MKTLLKLHNIINSTILLFLLIACSPNEKVPKDFPDEDEMAQILADIHYTESIISQARRNLTDNLTDDDIPGYYRNVLDKYNLSAEQFDSIRDWYSAHPYHYQKVYDKVIVLLSKKEAELNQLLKAKEEQKDSLHIIRDLWNTDRIMKITPNDTTKSFLPFEVKTDSIIGGQIRLSAVYKFLREDLSKNGKTIMITQYADSTTDTISLELSKTFKNNPITLQTEIDSLNPLIQVHGFLFEHDTSDVTSIEFSDIRLEHFINKGKEPKIKEMPLIKENTQE
;
A
#
# COMPACT_ATOMS: atom_id res chain seq x y z
N MET A 1 -25.65 -40.89 61.97
CA MET A 1 -24.61 -40.28 61.11
C MET A 1 -24.83 -40.55 59.60
N LYS A 2 -25.04 -41.80 59.16
CA LYS A 2 -25.26 -42.13 57.72
C LYS A 2 -26.54 -41.54 57.09
N THR A 3 -27.57 -41.27 57.89
CA THR A 3 -28.85 -40.67 57.44
C THR A 3 -28.73 -39.17 57.14
N LEU A 4 -27.89 -38.44 57.90
CA LEU A 4 -27.63 -37.01 57.70
C LEU A 4 -26.81 -36.74 56.44
N LEU A 5 -25.82 -37.59 56.14
CA LEU A 5 -25.04 -37.50 54.88
C LEU A 5 -25.90 -37.80 53.63
N LYS A 6 -26.83 -38.77 53.72
CA LYS A 6 -27.76 -39.05 52.62
C LYS A 6 -28.72 -37.89 52.37
N LEU A 7 -29.22 -37.24 53.42
CA LEU A 7 -30.09 -36.08 53.31
C LEU A 7 -29.36 -34.89 52.67
N HIS A 8 -28.10 -34.65 53.02
CA HIS A 8 -27.27 -33.59 52.43
C HIS A 8 -26.98 -33.84 50.93
N ASN A 9 -26.69 -35.08 50.55
CA ASN A 9 -26.49 -35.44 49.14
C ASN A 9 -27.77 -35.34 48.30
N ILE A 10 -28.94 -35.67 48.88
CA ILE A 10 -30.23 -35.48 48.21
C ILE A 10 -30.51 -33.99 48.03
N ILE A 11 -30.33 -33.16 49.05
CA ILE A 11 -30.52 -31.69 48.96
C ILE A 11 -29.60 -31.08 47.90
N ASN A 12 -28.31 -31.46 47.88
CA ASN A 12 -27.37 -30.99 46.86
C ASN A 12 -27.75 -31.45 45.45
N SER A 13 -28.30 -32.66 45.30
CA SER A 13 -28.80 -33.17 44.02
C SER A 13 -30.08 -32.45 43.57
N THR A 14 -30.97 -32.07 44.49
CA THR A 14 -32.22 -31.36 44.16
C THR A 14 -31.96 -29.90 43.80
N ILE A 15 -31.00 -29.25 44.48
CA ILE A 15 -30.54 -27.88 44.14
C ILE A 15 -29.89 -27.86 42.76
N LEU A 16 -29.07 -28.85 42.43
CA LEU A 16 -28.46 -29.00 41.11
C LEU A 16 -29.51 -29.23 40.01
N LEU A 17 -30.61 -29.94 40.32
CA LEU A 17 -31.71 -30.17 39.37
C LEU A 17 -32.58 -28.90 39.17
N PHE A 18 -32.79 -28.09 40.21
CA PHE A 18 -33.52 -26.82 40.09
C PHE A 18 -32.72 -25.75 39.33
N LEU A 19 -31.39 -25.75 39.43
CA LEU A 19 -30.51 -24.88 38.65
C LEU A 19 -30.59 -25.13 37.13
N LEU A 20 -31.00 -26.33 36.70
CA LEU A 20 -31.11 -26.70 35.29
C LEU A 20 -32.48 -26.36 34.66
N ILE A 21 -33.51 -26.08 35.47
CA ILE A 21 -34.89 -25.81 34.99
C ILE A 21 -35.17 -24.30 34.88
N ALA A 22 -34.31 -23.44 35.43
CA ALA A 22 -34.49 -21.99 35.44
C ALA A 22 -34.17 -21.27 34.10
N CYS A 23 -33.86 -22.00 33.03
CA CYS A 23 -33.52 -21.41 31.74
C CYS A 23 -34.45 -21.93 30.63
N SER A 24 -35.62 -21.31 30.51
CA SER A 24 -36.49 -21.44 29.34
C SER A 24 -36.82 -20.04 28.79
N PRO A 25 -36.33 -19.64 27.62
CA PRO A 25 -36.48 -18.27 27.16
C PRO A 25 -37.66 -18.17 26.20
N ASN A 26 -38.86 -18.02 26.77
CA ASN A 26 -39.99 -17.42 26.05
C ASN A 26 -40.03 -15.89 26.23
N GLU A 27 -39.03 -15.33 26.89
CA GLU A 27 -38.83 -13.90 27.01
C GLU A 27 -38.47 -13.30 25.66
N LYS A 28 -39.06 -12.15 25.36
CA LYS A 28 -38.81 -11.40 24.13
C LYS A 28 -38.05 -10.15 24.49
N VAL A 29 -37.11 -9.77 23.64
CA VAL A 29 -36.46 -8.47 23.71
C VAL A 29 -37.55 -7.37 23.69
N PRO A 30 -37.49 -6.37 24.59
CA PRO A 30 -38.38 -5.22 24.56
C PRO A 30 -38.41 -4.57 23.19
N LYS A 31 -39.58 -4.13 22.73
CA LYS A 31 -39.74 -3.58 21.38
C LYS A 31 -38.92 -2.31 21.12
N ASP A 32 -38.63 -1.56 22.18
CA ASP A 32 -37.88 -0.31 22.10
C ASP A 32 -36.35 -0.55 22.13
N PHE A 33 -35.92 -1.81 22.26
CA PHE A 33 -34.52 -2.19 22.36
C PHE A 33 -34.08 -2.79 21.02
N PRO A 34 -32.81 -2.59 20.63
CA PRO A 34 -32.22 -3.28 19.49
C PRO A 34 -32.43 -4.77 19.63
N ASP A 35 -32.82 -5.45 18.55
CA ASP A 35 -32.92 -6.90 18.54
C ASP A 35 -31.53 -7.56 18.61
N GLU A 36 -31.49 -8.89 18.64
CA GLU A 36 -30.23 -9.64 18.78
C GLU A 36 -29.25 -9.38 17.61
N ASP A 37 -29.74 -9.06 16.41
CA ASP A 37 -28.91 -8.76 15.24
C ASP A 37 -28.37 -7.34 15.28
N GLU A 38 -29.23 -6.38 15.62
CA GLU A 38 -28.86 -4.97 15.73
C GLU A 38 -27.88 -4.74 16.90
N MET A 39 -28.16 -5.34 18.07
CA MET A 39 -27.25 -5.28 19.22
C MET A 39 -25.87 -5.89 18.89
N ALA A 40 -25.84 -6.97 18.11
CA ALA A 40 -24.58 -7.57 17.67
C ALA A 40 -23.77 -6.65 16.74
N GLN A 41 -24.43 -5.89 15.87
CA GLN A 41 -23.76 -4.90 15.01
C GLN A 41 -23.20 -3.73 15.84
N ILE A 42 -23.98 -3.23 16.81
CA ILE A 42 -23.55 -2.15 17.71
C ILE A 42 -22.29 -2.57 18.48
N LEU A 43 -22.32 -3.74 19.15
CA LEU A 43 -21.17 -4.24 19.92
C LEU A 43 -19.96 -4.55 19.04
N ALA A 44 -20.16 -5.10 17.84
CA ALA A 44 -19.06 -5.36 16.92
C ALA A 44 -18.37 -4.06 16.46
N ASP A 45 -19.13 -2.99 16.18
CA ASP A 45 -18.56 -1.69 15.82
C ASP A 45 -17.84 -1.02 16.99
N ILE A 46 -18.37 -1.12 18.21
CA ILE A 46 -17.71 -0.63 19.44
C ILE A 46 -16.37 -1.34 19.62
N HIS A 47 -16.36 -2.68 19.67
CA HIS A 47 -15.13 -3.44 19.91
C HIS A 47 -14.10 -3.30 18.79
N TYR A 48 -14.55 -3.19 17.54
CA TYR A 48 -13.66 -2.91 16.41
C TYR A 48 -13.00 -1.53 16.55
N THR A 49 -13.77 -0.50 16.95
CA THR A 49 -13.25 0.86 17.18
C THR A 49 -12.27 0.91 18.36
N GLU A 50 -12.59 0.23 19.47
CA GLU A 50 -11.67 0.07 20.61
C GLU A 50 -10.37 -0.63 20.22
N SER A 51 -10.45 -1.65 19.37
CA SER A 51 -9.29 -2.37 18.84
C SER A 51 -8.40 -1.49 17.97
N ILE A 52 -8.99 -0.56 17.19
CA ILE A 52 -8.23 0.43 16.40
C ILE A 52 -7.56 1.45 17.33
N ILE A 53 -8.31 2.03 18.27
CA ILE A 53 -7.81 3.05 19.21
C ILE A 53 -6.69 2.47 20.09
N SER A 54 -6.87 1.26 20.61
CA SER A 54 -5.85 0.61 21.45
C SER A 54 -4.57 0.28 20.68
N GLN A 55 -4.67 -0.04 19.38
CA GLN A 55 -3.51 -0.20 18.50
C GLN A 55 -2.83 1.14 18.20
N ALA A 56 -3.60 2.19 17.91
CA ALA A 56 -3.07 3.53 17.68
C ALA A 56 -2.28 4.05 18.88
N ARG A 57 -2.75 3.83 20.11
CA ARG A 57 -2.01 4.19 21.34
C ARG A 57 -0.68 3.45 21.52
N ARG A 58 -0.58 2.20 21.06
CA ARG A 58 0.65 1.40 21.18
C ARG A 58 1.72 1.83 20.17
N ASN A 59 1.31 2.39 19.03
CA ASN A 59 2.19 2.93 18.01
C ASN A 59 2.43 4.41 18.32
N LEU A 60 3.51 4.71 19.05
CA LEU A 60 3.87 5.99 19.70
C LEU A 60 4.03 7.25 18.81
N THR A 61 3.13 7.51 17.86
CA THR A 61 3.12 8.73 17.02
C THR A 61 1.79 9.49 17.02
N ASP A 62 0.67 8.86 17.39
CA ASP A 62 -0.61 9.56 17.48
C ASP A 62 -0.86 10.01 18.93
N ASN A 63 -0.83 11.33 19.14
CA ASN A 63 -1.25 11.98 20.38
C ASN A 63 -2.78 11.88 20.56
N LEU A 64 -3.33 10.67 20.61
CA LEU A 64 -4.72 10.49 21.04
C LEU A 64 -4.78 10.79 22.53
N THR A 65 -5.41 11.90 22.88
CA THR A 65 -5.59 12.29 24.28
C THR A 65 -6.76 11.52 24.89
N ASP A 66 -6.78 11.37 26.22
CA ASP A 66 -7.89 10.69 26.90
C ASP A 66 -9.24 11.42 26.66
N ASP A 67 -9.21 12.70 26.27
CA ASP A 67 -10.38 13.52 25.94
C ASP A 67 -10.99 13.20 24.56
N ASP A 68 -10.26 12.52 23.66
CA ASP A 68 -10.75 12.16 22.32
C ASP A 68 -11.56 10.85 22.33
N ILE A 69 -11.36 10.00 23.35
CA ILE A 69 -11.96 8.66 23.50
C ILE A 69 -13.50 8.71 23.60
N PRO A 70 -14.09 9.61 24.40
CA PRO A 70 -15.55 9.72 24.49
C PRO A 70 -16.18 10.10 23.15
N GLY A 71 -15.45 10.84 22.29
CA GLY A 71 -15.90 11.22 20.96
C GLY A 71 -16.09 10.04 20.01
N TYR A 72 -15.19 9.05 20.03
CA TYR A 72 -15.31 7.86 19.17
C TYR A 72 -16.47 6.96 19.58
N TYR A 73 -16.65 6.74 20.88
CA TYR A 73 -17.76 5.95 21.39
C TYR A 73 -19.10 6.61 21.03
N ARG A 74 -19.18 7.94 21.19
CA ARG A 74 -20.34 8.72 20.77
C ARG A 74 -20.62 8.61 19.27
N ASN A 75 -19.59 8.71 18.42
CA ASN A 75 -19.75 8.58 16.97
C ASN A 75 -20.30 7.20 16.55
N VAL A 76 -19.88 6.12 17.24
CA VAL A 76 -20.42 4.78 16.99
C VAL A 76 -21.89 4.71 17.40
N LEU A 77 -22.26 5.22 18.57
CA LEU A 77 -23.66 5.22 19.02
C LEU A 77 -24.57 6.11 18.16
N ASP A 78 -24.07 7.26 17.69
CA ASP A 78 -24.79 8.17 16.80
C ASP A 78 -25.19 7.49 15.48
N LYS A 79 -24.35 6.57 14.96
CA LYS A 79 -24.67 5.74 13.77
C LYS A 79 -25.93 4.90 13.95
N TYR A 80 -26.23 4.51 15.18
CA TYR A 80 -27.39 3.70 15.54
C TYR A 80 -28.49 4.54 16.20
N ASN A 81 -28.39 5.88 16.16
CA ASN A 81 -29.36 6.79 16.77
C ASN A 81 -29.55 6.57 18.28
N LEU A 82 -28.51 6.14 18.99
CA LEU A 82 -28.53 5.88 20.44
C LEU A 82 -27.76 6.96 21.21
N SER A 83 -28.33 7.39 22.35
CA SER A 83 -27.56 8.12 23.36
C SER A 83 -26.77 7.14 24.25
N ALA A 84 -25.74 7.65 24.93
CA ALA A 84 -24.98 6.84 25.90
C ALA A 84 -25.88 6.26 27.01
N GLU A 85 -26.81 7.05 27.54
CA GLU A 85 -27.76 6.64 28.59
C GLU A 85 -28.73 5.55 28.11
N GLN A 86 -29.20 5.66 26.87
CA GLN A 86 -30.04 4.63 26.24
C GLN A 86 -29.25 3.33 26.06
N PHE A 87 -28.03 3.43 25.54
CA PHE A 87 -27.17 2.26 25.36
C PHE A 87 -26.81 1.58 26.69
N ASP A 88 -26.53 2.35 27.75
CA ASP A 88 -26.30 1.79 29.09
C ASP A 88 -27.51 1.00 29.59
N SER A 89 -28.72 1.56 29.43
CA SER A 89 -29.97 0.88 29.79
C SER A 89 -30.19 -0.42 28.98
N ILE A 90 -29.88 -0.38 27.69
CA ILE A 90 -29.96 -1.54 26.78
C ILE A 90 -28.94 -2.62 27.21
N ARG A 91 -27.69 -2.21 27.45
CA ARG A 91 -26.60 -3.11 27.87
C ARG A 91 -26.92 -3.80 29.19
N ASP A 92 -27.44 -3.06 30.16
CA ASP A 92 -27.77 -3.59 31.48
C ASP A 92 -28.88 -4.64 31.38
N TRP A 93 -29.90 -4.40 30.54
CA TRP A 93 -30.91 -5.42 30.25
C TRP A 93 -30.29 -6.65 29.59
N TYR A 94 -29.54 -6.50 28.50
CA TYR A 94 -28.92 -7.66 27.83
C TYR A 94 -28.02 -8.46 28.79
N SER A 95 -27.25 -7.79 29.65
CA SER A 95 -26.39 -8.43 30.66
C SER A 95 -27.19 -9.24 31.70
N ALA A 96 -28.41 -8.81 32.02
CA ALA A 96 -29.33 -9.53 32.90
C ALA A 96 -30.06 -10.70 32.21
N HIS A 97 -29.95 -10.84 30.88
CA HIS A 97 -30.63 -11.88 30.09
C HIS A 97 -29.62 -12.74 29.29
N PRO A 98 -28.94 -13.71 29.97
CA PRO A 98 -27.83 -14.47 29.39
C PRO A 98 -28.16 -15.19 28.08
N TYR A 99 -29.40 -15.67 27.92
CA TYR A 99 -29.80 -16.38 26.70
C TYR A 99 -29.74 -15.48 25.45
N HIS A 100 -30.31 -14.28 25.52
CA HIS A 100 -30.26 -13.32 24.41
C HIS A 100 -28.82 -12.82 24.21
N TYR A 101 -28.12 -12.57 25.30
CA TYR A 101 -26.77 -12.03 25.23
C TYR A 101 -25.75 -13.01 24.64
N GLN A 102 -25.91 -14.31 24.92
CA GLN A 102 -25.10 -15.36 24.29
C GLN A 102 -25.28 -15.34 22.76
N LYS A 103 -26.52 -15.26 22.27
CA LYS A 103 -26.78 -15.18 20.82
C LYS A 103 -26.21 -13.92 20.19
N VAL A 104 -26.29 -12.78 20.88
CA VAL A 104 -25.66 -11.55 20.45
C VAL A 104 -24.16 -11.77 20.29
N TYR A 105 -23.48 -12.34 21.29
CA TYR A 105 -22.03 -12.56 21.22
C TYR A 105 -21.61 -13.58 20.16
N ASP A 106 -22.39 -14.65 19.95
CA ASP A 106 -22.14 -15.59 18.84
C ASP A 106 -22.09 -14.85 17.49
N LYS A 107 -22.98 -13.86 17.30
CA LYS A 107 -23.00 -13.00 16.12
C LYS A 107 -21.87 -11.96 16.11
N VAL A 108 -21.54 -11.35 17.26
CA VAL A 108 -20.42 -10.40 17.38
C VAL A 108 -19.11 -11.04 16.92
N ILE A 109 -18.83 -12.28 17.33
CA ILE A 109 -17.61 -13.00 16.93
C ILE A 109 -17.54 -13.16 15.39
N VAL A 110 -18.65 -13.53 14.75
CA VAL A 110 -18.73 -13.66 13.29
C VAL A 110 -18.52 -12.30 12.60
N LEU A 111 -19.16 -11.24 13.10
CA LEU A 111 -19.04 -9.88 12.56
C LEU A 111 -17.61 -9.34 12.69
N LEU A 112 -16.96 -9.55 13.83
CA LEU A 112 -15.57 -9.17 14.06
C LEU A 112 -14.63 -9.94 13.13
N SER A 113 -14.82 -11.26 13.00
CA SER A 113 -14.03 -12.09 12.07
C SER A 113 -14.16 -11.62 10.63
N LYS A 114 -15.37 -11.21 10.22
CA LYS A 114 -15.62 -10.66 8.89
C LYS A 114 -14.90 -9.33 8.69
N LYS A 115 -14.97 -8.40 9.65
CA LYS A 115 -14.27 -7.11 9.60
C LYS A 115 -12.75 -7.30 9.54
N GLU A 116 -12.21 -8.24 10.30
CA GLU A 116 -10.79 -8.59 10.24
C GLU A 116 -10.41 -9.17 8.87
N ALA A 117 -11.22 -10.08 8.32
CA ALA A 117 -11.00 -10.63 6.99
C ALA A 117 -11.04 -9.54 5.90
N GLU A 118 -12.00 -8.63 5.97
CA GLU A 118 -12.10 -7.47 5.06
C GLU A 118 -10.88 -6.56 5.18
N LEU A 119 -10.45 -6.23 6.41
CA LEU A 119 -9.24 -5.45 6.64
C LEU A 119 -8.00 -6.16 6.08
N ASN A 120 -7.85 -7.46 6.35
CA ASN A 120 -6.75 -8.26 5.84
C ASN A 120 -6.78 -8.37 4.32
N GLN A 121 -7.95 -8.43 3.68
CA GLN A 121 -8.07 -8.37 2.23
C GLN A 121 -7.68 -7.01 1.67
N LEU A 122 -8.06 -5.91 2.33
CA LEU A 122 -7.64 -4.56 1.94
C LEU A 122 -6.13 -4.36 2.12
N LEU A 123 -5.55 -4.90 3.20
CA LEU A 123 -4.12 -4.89 3.43
C LEU A 123 -3.39 -5.76 2.41
N LYS A 124 -3.87 -6.97 2.13
CA LYS A 124 -3.34 -7.83 1.06
C LYS A 124 -3.47 -7.19 -0.31
N ALA A 125 -4.58 -6.54 -0.65
CA ALA A 125 -4.73 -5.84 -1.92
C ALA A 125 -3.79 -4.63 -2.02
N LYS A 126 -3.58 -3.89 -0.93
CA LYS A 126 -2.57 -2.82 -0.84
C LYS A 126 -1.14 -3.37 -0.91
N GLU A 127 -0.90 -4.52 -0.28
CA GLU A 127 0.37 -5.24 -0.30
C GLU A 127 0.63 -5.86 -1.66
N GLU A 128 -0.35 -6.37 -2.39
CA GLU A 128 -0.27 -6.91 -3.76
C GLU A 128 -0.11 -5.77 -4.78
N GLN A 129 -0.74 -4.62 -4.54
CA GLN A 129 -0.49 -3.39 -5.30
C GLN A 129 0.92 -2.83 -5.01
N LYS A 130 1.44 -3.07 -3.80
CA LYS A 130 2.83 -2.80 -3.43
C LYS A 130 3.78 -3.84 -4.03
N ASP A 131 3.50 -5.15 -3.93
CA ASP A 131 4.20 -6.37 -4.37
C ASP A 131 4.12 -6.62 -5.88
N SER A 132 3.34 -5.80 -6.59
CA SER A 132 3.66 -5.33 -7.94
C SER A 132 4.97 -4.50 -7.96
N LEU A 133 5.83 -4.65 -6.94
CA LEU A 133 7.18 -4.13 -6.79
C LEU A 133 7.93 -4.55 -8.04
N HIS A 134 8.00 -3.61 -8.97
CA HIS A 134 8.90 -3.72 -10.08
C HIS A 134 10.30 -3.91 -9.48
N ILE A 135 11.08 -4.85 -9.99
CA ILE A 135 12.52 -4.82 -9.71
C ILE A 135 13.03 -3.58 -10.44
N ILE A 136 13.26 -2.51 -9.69
CA ILE A 136 13.78 -1.24 -10.21
C ILE A 136 15.29 -1.34 -10.19
N ARG A 137 15.89 -1.47 -11.37
CA ARG A 137 17.34 -1.34 -11.54
C ARG A 137 17.63 0.06 -12.04
N ASP A 138 18.30 0.87 -11.22
CA ASP A 138 18.81 2.16 -11.66
C ASP A 138 20.07 1.93 -12.51
N LEU A 139 19.93 2.19 -13.80
CA LEU A 139 20.98 2.04 -14.81
C LEU A 139 21.85 3.30 -14.92
N TRP A 140 21.43 4.41 -14.32
CA TRP A 140 22.14 5.67 -14.47
C TRP A 140 23.41 5.69 -13.60
N ASN A 141 24.55 5.83 -14.25
CA ASN A 141 25.87 5.72 -13.63
C ASN A 141 26.68 7.03 -13.64
N THR A 142 26.08 8.15 -14.04
CA THR A 142 26.72 9.47 -14.06
C THR A 142 26.13 10.39 -12.99
N ASP A 143 26.56 11.67 -12.99
CA ASP A 143 26.03 12.68 -12.09
C ASP A 143 24.51 12.80 -12.20
N ARG A 144 23.85 12.94 -11.04
CA ARG A 144 22.40 13.12 -10.92
C ARG A 144 21.96 14.56 -11.13
N ILE A 145 22.93 15.46 -11.22
CA ILE A 145 22.74 16.87 -11.52
C ILE A 145 23.68 17.21 -12.67
N MET A 146 23.11 17.70 -13.77
CA MET A 146 23.86 18.19 -14.91
C MET A 146 23.36 19.58 -15.29
N LYS A 147 24.27 20.46 -15.65
CA LYS A 147 23.92 21.83 -16.03
C LYS A 147 24.76 22.31 -17.19
N ILE A 148 24.17 23.19 -17.99
CA ILE A 148 24.87 24.05 -18.93
C ILE A 148 24.79 25.46 -18.35
N THR A 149 25.90 26.17 -18.37
CA THR A 149 25.99 27.59 -18.06
C THR A 149 26.49 28.37 -19.26
N PRO A 150 26.26 29.68 -19.36
CA PRO A 150 26.72 30.49 -20.49
C PRO A 150 28.24 30.47 -20.70
N ASN A 151 29.01 30.14 -19.65
CA ASN A 151 30.47 30.07 -19.70
C ASN A 151 30.98 28.74 -20.28
N ASP A 152 30.11 27.73 -20.43
CA ASP A 152 30.46 26.43 -21.02
C ASP A 152 30.61 26.58 -22.54
N THR A 153 31.80 27.02 -22.96
CA THR A 153 32.13 27.33 -24.35
C THR A 153 32.09 26.13 -25.29
N THR A 154 31.96 24.92 -24.76
CA THR A 154 32.00 23.64 -25.51
C THR A 154 30.74 22.80 -25.37
N LYS A 155 29.76 23.20 -24.55
CA LYS A 155 28.56 22.40 -24.26
C LYS A 155 27.30 23.22 -24.50
N SER A 156 26.68 23.02 -25.65
CA SER A 156 25.32 23.52 -25.94
C SER A 156 24.25 22.45 -25.73
N PHE A 157 24.65 21.18 -25.66
CA PHE A 157 23.76 20.03 -25.47
C PHE A 157 24.23 19.16 -24.31
N LEU A 158 23.32 18.37 -23.76
CA LEU A 158 23.60 17.42 -22.68
C LEU A 158 23.37 15.98 -23.17
N PRO A 159 24.38 15.33 -23.77
CA PRO A 159 24.25 13.96 -24.22
C PRO A 159 24.37 13.00 -23.02
N PHE A 160 23.77 11.82 -23.15
CA PHE A 160 23.99 10.71 -22.22
C PHE A 160 24.08 9.38 -22.97
N GLU A 161 24.80 8.44 -22.37
CA GLU A 161 24.96 7.09 -22.89
C GLU A 161 25.09 6.10 -21.74
N VAL A 162 24.27 5.06 -21.76
CA VAL A 162 24.29 3.95 -20.81
C VAL A 162 24.28 2.64 -21.59
N LYS A 163 25.37 1.88 -21.48
CA LYS A 163 25.46 0.52 -22.02
C LYS A 163 24.87 -0.46 -21.01
N THR A 164 24.19 -1.48 -21.49
CA THR A 164 23.47 -2.45 -20.66
C THR A 164 23.85 -3.87 -21.02
N ASP A 165 23.85 -4.78 -20.03
CA ASP A 165 24.17 -6.19 -20.21
C ASP A 165 22.99 -6.98 -20.81
N SER A 166 22.50 -6.56 -21.99
CA SER A 166 21.40 -7.23 -22.71
C SER A 166 20.11 -7.38 -21.90
N ILE A 167 19.47 -6.26 -21.58
CA ILE A 167 18.21 -6.23 -20.83
C ILE A 167 17.06 -6.78 -21.68
N ILE A 168 16.25 -7.69 -21.12
CA ILE A 168 15.14 -8.35 -21.81
C ILE A 168 13.85 -8.12 -21.02
N GLY A 169 12.78 -7.74 -21.72
CA GLY A 169 11.47 -7.51 -21.12
C GLY A 169 11.43 -6.31 -20.18
N GLY A 170 10.24 -5.97 -19.68
CA GLY A 170 10.07 -4.87 -18.73
C GLY A 170 9.90 -3.51 -19.40
N GLN A 171 10.21 -2.44 -18.66
CA GLN A 171 10.08 -1.06 -19.13
C GLN A 171 11.31 -0.26 -18.76
N ILE A 172 11.71 0.66 -19.63
CA ILE A 172 12.77 1.64 -19.35
C ILE A 172 12.12 3.01 -19.16
N ARG A 173 12.51 3.71 -18.10
CA ARG A 173 12.07 5.07 -17.81
C ARG A 173 13.27 5.99 -17.59
N LEU A 174 13.33 7.08 -18.34
CA LEU A 174 14.17 8.22 -18.04
C LEU A 174 13.32 9.26 -17.29
N SER A 175 13.74 9.65 -16.09
CA SER A 175 13.10 10.72 -15.33
C SER A 175 14.12 11.73 -14.85
N ALA A 176 13.74 13.01 -14.85
CA ALA A 176 14.56 14.09 -14.33
C ALA A 176 13.66 15.28 -13.96
N VAL A 177 14.23 16.24 -13.24
CA VAL A 177 13.64 17.55 -12.98
C VAL A 177 14.49 18.61 -13.66
N TYR A 178 13.91 19.38 -14.57
CA TYR A 178 14.61 20.45 -15.26
C TYR A 178 14.14 21.84 -14.83
N LYS A 179 15.01 22.83 -14.98
CA LYS A 179 14.66 24.26 -14.95
C LYS A 179 15.64 25.03 -15.85
N PHE A 180 15.12 25.99 -16.58
CA PHE A 180 15.94 26.97 -17.26
C PHE A 180 16.46 28.00 -16.26
N LEU A 181 17.69 28.49 -16.48
CA LEU A 181 18.29 29.56 -15.72
C LEU A 181 18.04 30.90 -16.43
N ARG A 182 18.23 32.01 -15.71
CA ARG A 182 17.79 33.34 -16.18
C ARG A 182 18.48 33.79 -17.46
N GLU A 183 19.69 33.31 -17.67
CA GLU A 183 20.56 33.64 -18.79
C GLU A 183 20.22 32.84 -20.05
N ASP A 184 19.29 31.88 -19.97
CA ASP A 184 18.94 31.04 -21.11
C ASP A 184 18.10 31.78 -22.14
N LEU A 185 18.56 31.75 -23.38
CA LEU A 185 17.89 32.30 -24.55
C LEU A 185 17.49 31.22 -25.56
N SER A 186 17.80 29.95 -25.29
CA SER A 186 17.45 28.81 -26.14
C SER A 186 15.94 28.68 -26.35
N LYS A 187 15.58 28.08 -27.49
CA LYS A 187 14.20 27.80 -27.92
C LYS A 187 14.10 26.38 -28.43
N ASN A 188 12.89 25.81 -28.36
CA ASN A 188 12.58 24.47 -28.86
C ASN A 188 13.53 23.40 -28.27
N GLY A 189 13.81 23.53 -26.98
CA GLY A 189 14.61 22.55 -26.27
C GLY A 189 13.81 21.28 -26.08
N LYS A 190 14.43 20.12 -26.29
CA LYS A 190 13.79 18.81 -26.14
C LYS A 190 14.71 17.82 -25.43
N THR A 191 14.10 16.86 -24.77
CA THR A 191 14.77 15.66 -24.24
C THR A 191 14.50 14.51 -25.17
N ILE A 192 15.53 13.75 -25.55
CA ILE A 192 15.46 12.61 -26.46
C ILE A 192 16.07 11.38 -25.77
N MET A 193 15.32 10.29 -25.79
CA MET A 193 15.75 8.97 -25.36
C MET A 193 15.68 8.00 -26.55
N ILE A 194 16.80 7.36 -26.84
CA ILE A 194 16.97 6.37 -27.90
C ILE A 194 17.34 5.05 -27.24
N THR A 195 16.55 4.01 -27.50
CA THR A 195 16.83 2.64 -27.05
C THR A 195 17.29 1.80 -28.23
N GLN A 196 18.48 1.23 -28.14
CA GLN A 196 19.08 0.41 -29.19
C GLN A 196 19.11 -1.07 -28.78
N TYR A 197 18.66 -1.93 -29.70
CA TYR A 197 18.52 -3.36 -29.49
C TYR A 197 19.60 -4.17 -30.24
N ALA A 198 19.78 -5.43 -29.84
CA ALA A 198 20.79 -6.33 -30.41
C ALA A 198 20.60 -6.61 -31.91
N ASP A 199 19.39 -6.50 -32.45
CA ASP A 199 19.09 -6.63 -33.88
C ASP A 199 19.36 -5.35 -34.69
N SER A 200 20.02 -4.37 -34.08
CA SER A 200 20.32 -3.03 -34.64
C SER A 200 19.10 -2.13 -34.84
N THR A 201 17.92 -2.52 -34.37
CA THR A 201 16.75 -1.62 -34.34
C THR A 201 16.88 -0.59 -33.23
N THR A 202 16.20 0.54 -33.39
CA THR A 202 16.19 1.63 -32.41
C THR A 202 14.79 2.22 -32.25
N ASP A 203 14.36 2.47 -31.02
CA ASP A 203 13.18 3.28 -30.74
C ASP A 203 13.60 4.65 -30.20
N THR A 204 12.94 5.70 -30.67
CA THR A 204 13.23 7.08 -30.26
C THR A 204 11.98 7.72 -29.69
N ILE A 205 12.11 8.25 -28.47
CA ILE A 205 11.06 9.03 -27.80
C ILE A 205 11.62 10.40 -27.49
N SER A 206 10.84 11.44 -27.77
CA SER A 206 11.20 12.83 -27.51
C SER A 206 10.12 13.57 -26.73
N LEU A 207 10.53 14.49 -25.87
CA LEU A 207 9.66 15.38 -25.12
C LEU A 207 10.12 16.83 -25.30
N GLU A 208 9.24 17.69 -25.80
CA GLU A 208 9.46 19.13 -25.89
C GLU A 208 9.45 19.77 -24.50
N LEU A 209 10.44 20.63 -24.23
CA LEU A 209 10.60 21.33 -22.97
C LEU A 209 10.04 22.73 -23.09
N SER A 210 8.99 22.99 -22.31
CA SER A 210 8.48 24.34 -22.14
C SER A 210 9.41 25.18 -21.29
N LYS A 211 9.63 26.44 -21.68
CA LYS A 211 10.46 27.39 -20.93
C LYS A 211 9.88 27.64 -19.54
N THR A 212 10.64 27.29 -18.50
CA THR A 212 10.26 27.49 -17.09
C THR A 212 11.50 27.70 -16.23
N PHE A 213 11.44 28.65 -15.30
CA PHE A 213 12.49 28.91 -14.30
C PHE A 213 12.23 28.18 -12.98
N LYS A 214 11.14 27.41 -12.91
CA LYS A 214 10.78 26.55 -11.77
C LYS A 214 11.11 25.10 -12.11
N ASN A 215 11.38 24.31 -11.07
CA ASN A 215 11.53 22.87 -11.17
C ASN A 215 10.32 22.25 -11.88
N ASN A 216 10.56 21.55 -12.97
CA ASN A 216 9.53 20.87 -13.74
C ASN A 216 9.95 19.40 -13.99
N PRO A 217 9.18 18.41 -13.50
CA PRO A 217 9.50 17.01 -13.72
C PRO A 217 9.21 16.59 -15.17
N ILE A 218 10.02 15.68 -15.68
CA ILE A 218 9.81 15.03 -16.98
C ILE A 218 9.97 13.53 -16.86
N THR A 219 9.32 12.82 -17.76
CA THR A 219 9.43 11.36 -17.85
C THR A 219 9.28 10.92 -19.30
N LEU A 220 10.21 10.09 -19.77
CA LEU A 220 10.10 9.35 -21.02
C LEU A 220 10.12 7.86 -20.66
N GLN A 221 9.24 7.06 -21.27
CA GLN A 221 9.11 5.65 -20.94
C GLN A 221 8.83 4.82 -22.20
N THR A 222 9.47 3.66 -22.30
CA THR A 222 9.22 2.67 -23.35
C THR A 222 9.14 1.27 -22.76
N GLU A 223 8.40 0.38 -23.44
CA GLU A 223 8.39 -1.05 -23.11
C GLU A 223 9.51 -1.76 -23.88
N ILE A 224 10.15 -2.74 -23.24
CA ILE A 224 11.22 -3.55 -23.84
C ILE A 224 10.66 -4.91 -24.20
N ASP A 225 10.86 -5.33 -25.45
CA ASP A 225 10.46 -6.65 -25.91
C ASP A 225 11.27 -7.75 -25.18
N SER A 226 10.64 -8.91 -25.00
CA SER A 226 11.26 -10.11 -24.46
C SER A 226 12.11 -10.88 -25.50
N LEU A 227 11.98 -10.56 -26.79
CA LEU A 227 12.67 -11.26 -27.88
C LEU A 227 14.00 -10.61 -28.29
N ASN A 228 14.09 -9.28 -28.19
CA ASN A 228 15.23 -8.50 -28.62
C ASN A 228 15.86 -7.79 -27.43
N PRO A 229 17.05 -8.21 -26.98
CA PRO A 229 17.71 -7.58 -25.85
C PRO A 229 18.08 -6.13 -26.15
N LEU A 230 17.72 -5.23 -25.23
CA LEU A 230 18.21 -3.87 -25.18
C LEU A 230 19.69 -3.89 -24.80
N ILE A 231 20.53 -3.26 -25.62
CA ILE A 231 21.98 -3.22 -25.40
C ILE A 231 22.47 -1.84 -24.96
N GLN A 232 21.75 -0.78 -25.32
CA GLN A 232 22.17 0.59 -25.03
C GLN A 232 20.97 1.54 -24.97
N VAL A 233 21.04 2.49 -24.03
CA VAL A 233 20.14 3.65 -23.97
C VAL A 233 20.99 4.90 -24.07
N HIS A 234 20.69 5.78 -25.03
CA HIS A 234 21.45 7.01 -25.24
C HIS A 234 20.55 8.14 -25.72
N GLY A 235 21.08 9.35 -25.83
CA GLY A 235 20.35 10.48 -26.36
C GLY A 235 20.80 11.79 -25.74
N PHE A 236 19.85 12.70 -25.55
CA PHE A 236 20.10 14.04 -25.04
C PHE A 236 19.10 14.39 -23.93
N LEU A 237 19.59 14.75 -22.74
CA LEU A 237 18.76 15.42 -21.74
C LEU A 237 18.28 16.78 -22.27
N PHE A 238 19.15 17.46 -23.01
CA PHE A 238 18.84 18.73 -23.66
C PHE A 238 19.49 18.79 -25.04
N GLU A 239 18.63 18.91 -26.05
CA GLU A 239 18.98 19.24 -27.44
C GLU A 239 18.14 20.46 -27.86
N HIS A 240 18.72 21.37 -28.63
CA HIS A 240 18.03 22.52 -29.22
C HIS A 240 18.73 22.93 -30.53
N ASP A 241 17.99 23.57 -31.43
CA ASP A 241 18.46 23.92 -32.77
C ASP A 241 18.96 25.38 -32.88
N THR A 242 19.22 26.05 -31.76
CA THR A 242 19.59 27.47 -31.75
C THR A 242 21.05 27.67 -31.37
N SER A 243 21.68 28.72 -31.91
CA SER A 243 23.01 29.18 -31.45
C SER A 243 22.90 30.13 -30.24
N ASP A 244 21.73 30.17 -29.60
CA ASP A 244 21.46 31.08 -28.50
C ASP A 244 22.18 30.65 -27.22
N VAL A 245 22.38 31.60 -26.31
CA VAL A 245 22.96 31.32 -25.00
C VAL A 245 22.11 30.27 -24.28
N THR A 246 22.74 29.18 -23.86
CA THR A 246 22.09 28.06 -23.19
C THR A 246 22.49 28.03 -21.73
N SER A 247 21.49 27.86 -20.87
CA SER A 247 21.62 27.86 -19.42
C SER A 247 20.46 27.04 -18.81
N ILE A 248 20.71 25.77 -18.55
CA ILE A 248 19.68 24.83 -18.07
C ILE A 248 20.29 23.87 -17.06
N GLU A 249 19.51 23.49 -16.06
CA GLU A 249 19.87 22.49 -15.06
C GLU A 249 18.87 21.33 -15.09
N PHE A 250 19.40 20.11 -15.10
CA PHE A 250 18.71 18.86 -14.84
C PHE A 250 19.18 18.33 -13.48
N SER A 251 18.24 17.83 -12.70
CA SER A 251 18.45 17.28 -11.36
C SER A 251 17.60 16.03 -11.14
N ASP A 252 17.94 15.22 -10.14
CA ASP A 252 17.28 13.94 -9.85
C ASP A 252 17.17 13.03 -11.09
N ILE A 253 18.25 12.99 -11.89
CA ILE A 253 18.26 12.23 -13.14
C ILE A 253 18.32 10.74 -12.80
N ARG A 254 17.41 9.96 -13.35
CA ARG A 254 17.32 8.50 -13.17
C ARG A 254 17.01 7.83 -14.50
N LEU A 255 17.63 6.68 -14.71
CA LEU A 255 17.31 5.78 -15.80
C LEU A 255 17.00 4.44 -15.18
N GLU A 256 15.74 4.06 -15.15
CA GLU A 256 15.27 2.93 -14.36
C GLU A 256 14.71 1.86 -15.28
N HIS A 257 15.10 0.61 -15.01
CA HIS A 257 14.52 -0.56 -15.61
C HIS A 257 13.53 -1.22 -14.64
N PHE A 258 12.31 -1.44 -15.09
CA PHE A 258 11.20 -1.99 -14.32
C PHE A 258 10.83 -3.38 -14.84
N ILE A 259 10.95 -4.40 -14.00
CA ILE A 259 10.48 -5.76 -14.32
C ILE A 259 9.36 -6.13 -13.37
N ASN A 260 8.22 -6.56 -13.90
CA ASN A 260 7.17 -7.14 -13.07
C ASN A 260 7.63 -8.51 -12.56
N LYS A 261 7.65 -8.72 -11.23
CA LYS A 261 8.18 -9.91 -10.55
C LYS A 261 7.58 -11.24 -11.04
N GLY A 262 6.43 -11.21 -11.73
CA GLY A 262 5.79 -12.38 -12.36
C GLY A 262 6.21 -12.72 -13.80
N LYS A 263 7.07 -11.92 -14.45
CA LYS A 263 7.56 -12.11 -15.83
C LYS A 263 9.09 -12.12 -15.93
N GLU A 264 9.80 -12.59 -14.91
CA GLU A 264 11.22 -12.87 -15.07
C GLU A 264 11.41 -13.92 -16.19
N PRO A 265 12.19 -13.64 -17.24
CA PRO A 265 12.63 -14.69 -18.13
C PRO A 265 13.50 -15.65 -17.31
N LYS A 266 13.07 -16.91 -17.18
CA LYS A 266 13.89 -17.97 -16.59
C LYS A 266 15.18 -18.07 -17.40
N ILE A 267 16.28 -17.55 -16.87
CA ILE A 267 17.61 -17.74 -17.45
C ILE A 267 17.86 -19.25 -17.43
N LYS A 268 17.88 -19.89 -18.61
CA LYS A 268 18.39 -21.24 -18.74
C LYS A 268 19.88 -21.18 -18.41
N GLU A 269 20.26 -21.74 -17.27
CA GLU A 269 21.67 -21.99 -16.95
C GLU A 269 22.27 -22.79 -18.12
N MET A 270 23.29 -22.19 -18.74
CA MET A 270 24.05 -22.82 -19.81
C MET A 270 24.97 -23.87 -19.16
N PRO A 271 24.91 -25.15 -19.57
CA PRO A 271 25.70 -26.18 -18.90
C PRO A 271 27.20 -25.91 -19.11
N LEU A 272 27.94 -25.86 -17.99
CA LEU A 272 29.39 -25.80 -17.94
C LEU A 272 29.99 -26.85 -18.88
N ILE A 273 30.70 -26.37 -19.90
CA ILE A 273 31.56 -27.19 -20.74
C ILE A 273 32.65 -27.75 -19.82
N LYS A 274 32.64 -29.05 -19.58
CA LYS A 274 33.75 -29.74 -18.91
C LYS A 274 34.95 -29.67 -19.85
N GLU A 275 35.98 -28.93 -19.45
CA GLU A 275 37.31 -29.05 -20.03
C GLU A 275 37.77 -30.50 -19.91
N ASN A 276 37.99 -31.11 -21.06
CA ASN A 276 38.52 -32.45 -21.19
C ASN A 276 40.04 -32.30 -21.35
N THR A 277 40.77 -32.26 -20.23
CA THR A 277 42.23 -32.28 -20.26
C THR A 277 42.67 -33.71 -20.56
N GLN A 278 43.14 -33.94 -21.78
CA GLN A 278 43.94 -35.10 -22.13
C GLN A 278 45.34 -34.93 -21.54
N GLU A 279 45.76 -35.86 -20.69
CA GLU A 279 47.12 -36.43 -20.62
C GLU A 279 47.01 -37.92 -20.25
#